data_AF-A0A432QA00-F1
#
_entry.id   AF-A0A432QA00-F1
#
_cell.length_a   1.000
_cell.length_b   1.000
_cell.length_c   1.000
_cell.angle_alpha   90.00
_cell.angle_beta   90.00
_cell.angle_gamma   90.00
#
_symmetry.space_group_name_H-M   'P 1'
#
loop_
_entity.id
_entity.type
_entity.pdbx_description
1 polymer ?
#
loop_
_entity_poly.entity_id
_entity_poly.type
_entity_poly.pdbx_seq_one_letter_code
_entity_poly.pdbx_strand_id
1 'polypeptide(L)'
;RQHKYLFELWIMLDSMKNQQDNRLSLEQALLSLFDYVEIHFNNEEKYLAPHPEIKQHQTIHADFIAQTNTFMEDFHNETLDLHTVVDFLHDWLIEHIVETDVRYFKELAQKP
;
A
#
# COMPACT_ATOMS: atom_id res chain seq x y z
N ARG A 1 -8.29 11.94 0.53
CA ARG A 1 -8.66 11.57 1.92
C ARG A 1 -8.08 10.20 2.29
N GLN A 2 -8.20 9.18 1.44
CA GLN A 2 -7.65 7.84 1.69
C GLN A 2 -6.11 7.83 1.74
N HIS A 3 -5.41 8.45 0.77
CA HIS A 3 -3.95 8.59 0.80
C HIS A 3 -3.42 9.20 2.10
N LYS A 4 -4.07 10.26 2.59
CA LYS A 4 -3.69 10.90 3.86
C LYS A 4 -3.73 9.89 5.03
N TYR A 5 -4.79 9.08 5.10
CA TYR A 5 -4.93 8.09 6.17
C TYR A 5 -3.92 6.94 6.02
N LEU A 6 -3.60 6.51 4.80
CA LEU A 6 -2.50 5.56 4.55
C LEU A 6 -1.17 6.07 5.11
N PHE A 7 -0.84 7.33 4.87
CA PHE A 7 0.38 7.93 5.42
C PHE A 7 0.31 8.09 6.95
N GLU A 8 -0.85 8.35 7.54
CA GLU A 8 -1.02 8.38 9.00
C GLU A 8 -0.76 6.98 9.63
N LEU A 9 -1.26 5.92 9.00
CA LEU A 9 -0.97 4.53 9.42
C LEU A 9 0.52 4.20 9.27
N TRP A 10 1.13 4.63 8.17
CA TRP A 10 2.57 4.43 7.95
C TRP A 10 3.42 5.18 8.98
N ILE A 11 3.11 6.45 9.29
CA ILE A 11 3.81 7.22 10.33
C ILE A 11 3.72 6.52 11.70
N MET A 12 2.55 5.96 12.01
CA MET A 12 2.37 5.17 13.24
C MET A 12 3.30 3.96 13.25
N LEU A 13 3.38 3.22 12.13
CA LEU A 13 4.28 2.07 11.96
C LEU A 13 5.76 2.44 12.12
N ASP A 14 6.20 3.50 11.43
CA ASP A 14 7.58 3.97 11.50
C ASP A 14 7.98 4.38 12.94
N SER A 15 7.06 4.98 13.70
CA SER A 15 7.30 5.31 15.12
C SER A 15 7.49 4.09 16.03
N MET A 16 6.97 2.93 15.63
CA MET A 16 7.08 1.67 16.38
C MET A 16 8.34 0.88 16.03
N LYS A 17 8.93 1.15 14.86
CA LYS A 17 10.09 0.48 14.27
C LYS A 17 11.28 0.35 15.24
N ASN A 18 11.60 1.41 15.98
CA ASN A 18 12.80 1.44 16.82
C ASN A 18 12.60 0.91 18.26
N GLN A 19 11.44 0.31 18.57
CA GLN A 19 11.10 -0.14 19.93
C GLN A 19 11.39 -1.63 20.09
N GLN A 20 12.33 -1.95 21.00
CA GLN A 20 12.99 -3.26 21.13
C GLN A 20 12.07 -4.45 21.46
N ASP A 21 10.82 -4.21 21.92
CA ASP A 21 9.86 -5.24 22.35
C ASP A 21 8.51 -5.23 21.57
N ASN A 22 8.44 -4.55 20.41
CA ASN A 22 7.17 -4.32 19.70
C ASN A 22 6.89 -5.24 18.51
N ARG A 23 7.61 -6.36 18.31
CA ARG A 23 7.48 -7.20 17.11
C ARG A 23 6.03 -7.59 16.78
N LEU A 24 5.27 -8.08 17.77
CA LEU A 24 3.85 -8.47 17.58
C LEU A 24 2.96 -7.26 17.27
N SER A 25 3.20 -6.12 17.93
CA SER A 25 2.44 -4.90 17.70
C SER A 25 2.74 -4.29 16.33
N LEU A 26 3.99 -4.37 15.88
CA LEU A 26 4.42 -3.92 14.55
C LEU A 26 3.77 -4.79 13.46
N GLU A 27 3.75 -6.11 13.64
CA GLU A 27 3.06 -7.05 12.75
C GLU A 27 1.57 -6.73 12.66
N GLN A 28 0.88 -6.56 13.79
CA GLN A 28 -0.56 -6.22 13.82
C GLN A 28 -0.85 -4.89 13.13
N ALA A 29 0.00 -3.89 13.34
CA ALA A 29 -0.14 -2.59 12.68
C ALA A 29 0.11 -2.69 11.17
N LEU A 30 1.04 -3.55 10.73
CA LEU A 30 1.32 -3.81 9.30
C LEU A 30 0.12 -4.47 8.63
N LEU A 31 -0.43 -5.51 9.24
CA LEU A 31 -1.66 -6.15 8.76
C LEU A 31 -2.81 -5.15 8.64
N SER A 32 -2.97 -4.28 9.64
CA SER A 32 -4.00 -3.22 9.60
C SER A 32 -3.79 -2.23 8.46
N LEU A 33 -2.54 -1.92 8.12
CA LEU A 33 -2.21 -1.08 6.97
C LEU A 33 -2.54 -1.82 5.66
N PHE A 34 -2.16 -3.09 5.52
CA PHE A 34 -2.47 -3.88 4.33
C PHE A 34 -3.97 -4.01 4.07
N ASP A 35 -4.75 -4.31 5.12
CA ASP A 35 -6.22 -4.33 5.05
C ASP A 35 -6.77 -2.99 4.51
N TYR A 36 -6.21 -1.86 4.97
CA TYR A 36 -6.64 -0.55 4.50
C TYR A 36 -6.19 -0.25 3.07
N VAL A 37 -5.01 -0.72 2.65
CA VAL A 37 -4.56 -0.60 1.25
C VAL A 37 -5.51 -1.34 0.31
N GLU A 38 -5.98 -2.54 0.67
CA GLU A 38 -6.98 -3.24 -0.14
C GLU A 38 -8.30 -2.45 -0.24
N ILE A 39 -8.75 -1.86 0.85
CA ILE A 39 -9.95 -0.99 0.85
C ILE A 39 -9.73 0.22 -0.06
N HIS A 40 -8.55 0.82 -0.01
CA HIS A 40 -8.16 1.95 -0.84
C HIS A 40 -8.21 1.60 -2.32
N PHE A 41 -7.48 0.56 -2.75
CA PHE A 41 -7.46 0.08 -4.13
C PHE A 41 -8.86 -0.26 -4.64
N ASN A 42 -9.66 -0.98 -3.86
CA ASN A 42 -11.03 -1.29 -4.22
C ASN A 42 -11.91 -0.05 -4.44
N ASN A 43 -11.65 1.04 -3.73
CA ASN A 43 -12.37 2.29 -3.93
C ASN A 43 -11.88 3.02 -5.18
N GLU A 44 -10.58 3.10 -5.38
CA GLU A 44 -10.00 3.74 -6.58
C GLU A 44 -10.41 3.04 -7.86
N GLU A 45 -10.37 1.71 -7.89
CA GLU A 45 -10.80 0.92 -9.05
C GLU A 45 -12.28 1.14 -9.39
N LYS A 46 -13.15 1.34 -8.39
CA LYS A 46 -14.55 1.71 -8.63
C LYS A 46 -14.67 3.07 -9.31
N TYR A 47 -13.86 4.05 -8.91
CA TYR A 47 -13.85 5.37 -9.54
C TYR A 47 -13.23 5.33 -10.94
N LEU A 48 -12.18 4.54 -11.12
CA LEU A 48 -11.44 4.39 -12.38
C LEU A 48 -12.05 3.34 -13.32
N ALA A 49 -13.16 2.70 -12.96
CA ALA A 49 -13.84 1.71 -13.80
C ALA A 49 -14.10 2.17 -15.26
N PRO A 50 -14.42 3.45 -15.55
CA PRO A 50 -14.57 3.94 -16.92
C PRO A 50 -13.25 4.21 -17.66
N HIS A 51 -12.10 4.04 -17.01
CA HIS A 51 -10.79 4.27 -17.60
C HIS A 51 -10.44 3.12 -18.58
N PRO A 52 -9.94 3.40 -19.80
CA PRO A 52 -9.70 2.34 -20.80
C PRO A 52 -8.60 1.37 -20.36
N GLU A 53 -7.65 1.88 -19.58
CA GLU A 53 -6.48 1.13 -19.09
C GLU A 53 -6.66 0.62 -17.64
N ILE A 54 -7.90 0.55 -17.14
CA ILE A 54 -8.18 0.11 -15.76
C ILE A 54 -7.51 -1.23 -15.44
N LYS A 55 -7.48 -2.17 -16.38
CA LYS A 55 -6.87 -3.49 -16.17
C LYS A 55 -5.39 -3.40 -15.79
N GLN A 56 -4.64 -2.47 -16.38
CA GLN A 56 -3.21 -2.29 -16.05
C GLN A 56 -3.05 -1.76 -14.63
N HIS A 57 -3.91 -0.83 -14.22
CA HIS A 57 -3.94 -0.31 -12.85
C HIS A 57 -4.24 -1.43 -11.84
N GLN A 58 -5.27 -2.25 -12.12
CA GLN A 58 -5.62 -3.40 -11.27
C GLN A 58 -4.49 -4.42 -11.15
N THR A 59 -3.69 -4.61 -12.22
CA THR A 59 -2.50 -5.47 -12.15
C THR A 59 -1.44 -4.90 -11.20
N ILE A 60 -1.19 -3.58 -11.24
CA ILE A 60 -0.25 -2.92 -10.30
C ILE A 60 -0.69 -3.14 -8.85
N HIS A 61 -1.99 -3.00 -8.55
CA HIS A 61 -2.54 -3.30 -7.22
C HIS A 61 -2.39 -4.77 -6.84
N ALA A 62 -2.73 -5.68 -7.75
CA ALA A 62 -2.65 -7.12 -7.49
C ALA A 62 -1.20 -7.57 -7.22
N ASP A 63 -0.23 -7.03 -7.96
CA ASP A 63 1.19 -7.31 -7.77
C ASP A 63 1.68 -6.82 -6.40
N PHE A 64 1.23 -5.63 -5.96
CA PHE A 64 1.52 -5.14 -4.62
C PHE A 64 0.94 -6.06 -3.53
N ILE A 65 -0.31 -6.48 -3.65
CA ILE A 65 -0.92 -7.40 -2.67
C ILE A 65 -0.22 -8.77 -2.65
N ALA A 66 0.21 -9.29 -3.80
CA ALA A 66 1.02 -10.50 -3.84
C ALA A 66 2.38 -10.32 -3.14
N GLN A 67 3.00 -9.15 -3.32
CA GLN A 67 4.27 -8.81 -2.68
C GLN A 67 4.14 -8.67 -1.16
N THR A 68 3.07 -8.05 -0.65
CA THR A 68 2.84 -7.92 0.80
C THR A 68 2.58 -9.27 1.47
N ASN A 69 1.84 -10.18 0.80
CA ASN A 69 1.68 -11.55 1.28
C ASN A 69 3.03 -12.28 1.37
N THR A 70 3.89 -12.14 0.36
CA THR A 70 5.24 -12.71 0.37
C THR A 70 6.07 -12.17 1.55
N PHE A 71 5.99 -10.87 1.84
CA PHE A 71 6.69 -10.30 2.98
C PHE A 71 6.22 -10.85 4.33
N MET A 72 4.92 -11.11 4.48
CA MET A 72 4.41 -11.72 5.72
C MET A 72 4.90 -13.15 5.88
N GLU A 73 4.93 -13.93 4.80
CA GLU A 73 5.49 -15.29 4.80
C GLU A 73 6.98 -15.28 5.15
N ASP A 74 7.78 -14.42 4.52
CA ASP A 74 9.22 -14.29 4.79
C ASP A 74 9.49 -13.81 6.22
N PHE A 75 8.66 -12.91 6.75
CA PHE A 75 8.75 -12.48 8.14
C PHE A 75 8.47 -13.63 9.12
N HIS A 76 7.44 -14.43 8.87
CA HIS A 76 7.11 -15.62 9.69
C HIS A 76 8.20 -16.70 9.61
N ASN A 77 8.90 -16.78 8.48
CA ASN A 77 10.05 -17.66 8.30
C ASN A 77 11.37 -17.08 8.84
N GLU A 78 11.34 -15.90 9.46
CA GLU A 78 12.52 -15.18 9.97
C GLU A 78 13.57 -14.84 8.89
N THR A 79 13.16 -14.80 7.62
CA THR A 79 14.01 -14.45 6.47
C THR A 79 13.94 -12.97 6.09
N LEU A 80 13.01 -12.21 6.69
CA LEU A 80 12.82 -10.79 6.46
C LEU A 80 12.58 -10.01 7.76
N ASP A 81 13.17 -8.82 7.83
CA ASP A 81 12.90 -7.85 8.90
C ASP A 81 11.72 -6.95 8.52
N LEU A 82 10.71 -6.83 9.41
CA LEU A 82 9.55 -5.94 9.22
C LEU A 82 9.96 -4.49 8.99
N HIS A 83 11.11 -4.07 9.50
CA HIS A 83 11.66 -2.76 9.23
C HIS A 83 11.84 -2.48 7.74
N THR A 84 12.26 -3.50 6.99
CA THR A 84 12.42 -3.43 5.53
C THR A 84 11.07 -3.30 4.84
N VAL A 85 10.04 -3.97 5.39
CA VAL A 85 8.66 -3.89 4.89
C VAL A 85 8.08 -2.49 5.08
N VAL A 86 8.32 -1.88 6.25
CA VAL A 86 7.86 -0.50 6.54
C VAL A 86 8.49 0.51 5.57
N ASP A 87 9.78 0.37 5.26
CA ASP A 87 10.47 1.25 4.31
C ASP A 87 9.96 1.02 2.88
N PHE A 88 9.81 -0.24 2.47
CA PHE A 88 9.22 -0.58 1.17
C PHE A 88 7.83 0.05 0.99
N LEU A 89 6.99 -0.02 2.02
CA LEU A 89 5.63 0.53 1.96
C LEU A 89 5.62 2.03 1.70
N HIS A 90 6.52 2.77 2.36
CA HIS A 90 6.66 4.20 2.15
C HIS A 90 6.95 4.51 0.69
N ASP A 91 8.00 3.88 0.15
CA ASP A 91 8.52 4.19 -1.17
C ASP A 91 7.52 3.78 -2.25
N TRP A 92 6.95 2.57 -2.13
CA TRP A 92 5.95 2.09 -3.08
C TRP A 92 4.69 2.97 -3.08
N LEU A 93 4.15 3.33 -1.91
CA LEU A 93 2.95 4.18 -1.83
C LEU A 93 3.20 5.55 -2.44
N ILE A 94 4.36 6.18 -2.18
CA ILE A 94 4.68 7.48 -2.76
C ILE A 94 4.77 7.39 -4.28
N GLU A 95 5.55 6.43 -4.80
CA GLU A 95 5.74 6.26 -6.24
C GLU A 95 4.40 5.97 -6.94
N HIS A 96 3.63 5.03 -6.40
CA HIS A 96 2.32 4.67 -6.93
C HIS A 96 1.37 5.88 -6.98
N ILE A 97 1.22 6.61 -5.87
CA ILE A 97 0.29 7.74 -5.81
C ILE A 97 0.70 8.85 -6.79
N VAL A 98 1.98 9.20 -6.83
CA VAL A 98 2.47 10.34 -7.63
C VAL A 98 2.51 10.00 -9.12
N GLU A 99 3.00 8.83 -9.49
CA GLU A 99 3.25 8.46 -10.89
C GLU A 99 2.08 7.70 -11.53
N THR A 100 1.31 6.96 -10.73
CA THR A 100 0.18 6.14 -11.21
C THR A 100 -1.15 6.84 -10.95
N ASP A 101 -1.58 7.01 -9.69
CA ASP A 101 -2.94 7.47 -9.37
C ASP A 101 -3.24 8.83 -10.00
N VAL A 102 -2.33 9.80 -9.78
CA VAL A 102 -2.48 11.15 -10.33
C VAL A 102 -2.65 11.13 -11.84
N ARG A 103 -1.90 10.29 -12.56
CA ARG A 103 -2.02 10.15 -14.02
C ARG A 103 -3.38 9.60 -14.41
N TYR A 104 -3.79 8.46 -13.83
CA TYR A 104 -5.07 7.82 -14.16
C TYR A 104 -6.29 8.71 -13.86
N PHE A 105 -6.30 9.39 -12.71
CA PHE A 105 -7.39 10.31 -12.38
C PHE A 105 -7.40 11.55 -13.27
N LYS A 106 -6.23 12.07 -13.65
CA LYS A 106 -6.11 13.20 -14.59
C LYS A 106 -6.63 12.84 -15.98
N GLU A 107 -6.27 11.67 -16.49
CA GLU A 107 -6.75 11.16 -17.79
C GLU A 107 -8.26 10.91 -17.77
N LEU A 108 -8.80 10.35 -16.69
CA LEU A 108 -10.24 10.17 -16.52
C LEU A 108 -11.00 11.52 -16.54
N ALA A 109 -10.48 12.53 -15.84
CA ALA A 109 -11.12 13.85 -15.73
C ALA A 109 -11.06 14.68 -17.02
N GLN A 110 -10.14 14.37 -17.93
CA GLN A 110 -9.99 15.07 -19.22
C GLN A 110 -10.82 14.44 -20.34
N LYS A 111 -11.54 13.34 -20.07
CA LYS A 111 -12.49 12.79 -21.04
C LYS A 111 -13.67 13.77 -21.23
N PRO A 112 -13.99 14.16 -22.49
CA PRO A 112 -15.09 15.06 -22.79
C PRO A 112 -16.47 14.47 -22.46
#